data_AF-A0A6P0S4V0-F1
#
_entry.id   AF-A0A6P0S4V0-F1
#
_cell.length_a   1.000
_cell.length_b   1.000
_cell.length_c   1.000
_cell.angle_alpha   90.00
_cell.angle_beta   90.00
_cell.angle_gamma   90.00
#
_symmetry.space_group_name_H-M   'P 1'
#
loop_
_entity.id
_entity.type
_entity.pdbx_description
1 polymer ?
#
loop_
_entity_poly.entity_id
_entity_poly.type
_entity_poly.pdbx_seq_one_letter_code
_entity_poly.pdbx_strand_id
1 'polypeptide(L)'
;LVQQAIDELCRDRTTIVIAHRLSTIQKADQIAVMDKGQVVEIGTHEELLQQNGHYSRLYTMQFDRGPDDVITQAVNNALVRTSYEVRTRLNPMIGFLQLVADGLVDNREEQLSFTKDAYNSALRLLKTLEYFEESSKTEV
;
A
#
# COMPACT_ATOMS: atom_id res chain seq x y z
N LEU A 1 5.68 -24.63 -6.59
CA LEU A 1 5.22 -25.69 -5.67
C LEU A 1 3.70 -25.80 -5.64
N VAL A 2 2.92 -24.87 -5.05
CA VAL A 2 1.45 -25.02 -4.95
C VAL A 2 0.73 -25.05 -6.31
N GLN A 3 1.04 -24.12 -7.22
CA GLN A 3 0.36 -24.05 -8.52
C GLN A 3 0.65 -25.27 -9.41
N GLN A 4 1.87 -25.80 -9.38
CA GLN A 4 2.24 -27.00 -10.15
C GLN A 4 1.49 -28.23 -9.67
N ALA A 5 1.31 -28.38 -8.35
CA ALA A 5 0.52 -29.47 -7.79
C ALA A 5 -0.95 -29.36 -8.19
N ILE A 6 -1.50 -28.15 -8.25
CA ILE A 6 -2.87 -27.91 -8.75
C ILE A 6 -2.96 -28.27 -10.24
N ASP A 7 -2.03 -27.79 -11.05
CA ASP A 7 -2.00 -28.05 -12.50
C ASP A 7 -1.89 -29.57 -12.80
N GLU A 8 -1.11 -30.33 -12.01
CA GLU A 8 -1.03 -31.80 -12.12
C GLU A 8 -2.32 -32.50 -11.69
N LEU A 9 -2.98 -32.04 -10.63
CA LEU A 9 -4.23 -32.63 -10.16
C LEU A 9 -5.39 -32.47 -11.16
N CYS A 10 -5.37 -31.38 -11.94
CA CYS A 10 -6.39 -31.01 -12.91
C CYS A 10 -6.31 -31.77 -14.24
N ARG A 11 -5.15 -32.34 -14.62
CA ARG A 11 -4.85 -32.78 -16.00
C ARG A 11 -5.83 -33.81 -16.59
N ASP A 12 -6.45 -34.65 -15.75
CA ASP A 12 -7.37 -35.71 -16.20
C ASP A 12 -8.74 -35.65 -15.50
N ARG A 13 -9.14 -34.48 -14.99
CA ARG A 13 -10.37 -34.31 -14.21
C ARG A 13 -11.09 -33.02 -14.54
N THR A 14 -12.43 -33.07 -14.55
CA THR A 14 -13.23 -31.85 -14.56
C THR A 14 -13.03 -31.12 -13.23
N THR A 15 -12.41 -29.95 -13.30
CA THR A 15 -12.08 -29.16 -12.12
C THR A 15 -12.85 -27.84 -12.15
N ILE A 16 -13.59 -27.56 -11.08
CA ILE A 16 -14.22 -26.26 -10.86
C ILE A 16 -13.40 -25.52 -9.80
N VAL A 17 -12.89 -24.34 -10.15
CA VAL A 17 -12.10 -23.50 -9.25
C VAL A 17 -12.87 -22.24 -8.92
N ILE A 18 -13.18 -22.04 -7.63
CA ILE A 18 -13.72 -20.78 -7.12
C ILE A 18 -12.55 -19.98 -6.56
N ALA A 19 -12.16 -18.91 -7.23
CA ALA A 19 -11.02 -18.11 -6.83
C ALA A 19 -11.30 -16.61 -6.95
N HIS A 20 -10.78 -15.86 -5.98
CA HIS A 20 -10.69 -14.40 -6.03
C HIS A 20 -9.33 -13.91 -6.57
N ARG A 21 -8.39 -14.84 -6.85
CA ARG A 21 -7.05 -14.52 -7.34
C ARG A 21 -7.01 -14.72 -8.85
N LEU A 22 -6.83 -13.63 -9.58
CA LEU A 22 -6.79 -13.65 -11.04
C LEU A 22 -5.63 -14.48 -11.63
N SER A 23 -4.51 -14.64 -10.89
CA SER A 23 -3.40 -15.52 -11.29
C SER A 23 -3.80 -17.00 -11.43
N THR A 24 -4.85 -17.42 -10.72
CA THR A 24 -5.34 -18.81 -10.74
C THR A 24 -6.40 -19.00 -11.83
N ILE A 25 -7.24 -17.98 -12.07
CA ILE A 25 -8.29 -18.07 -13.10
C ILE A 25 -7.76 -17.86 -14.52
N GLN A 26 -6.61 -17.19 -14.67
CA GLN A 26 -5.99 -16.91 -15.98
C GLN A 26 -5.67 -18.16 -16.80
N LYS A 27 -5.41 -19.29 -16.13
CA LYS A 27 -5.07 -20.57 -16.76
C LYS A 27 -6.29 -21.47 -17.00
N ALA A 28 -7.49 -21.03 -16.61
CA ALA A 28 -8.69 -21.83 -16.78
C ALA A 28 -9.08 -21.89 -18.26
N ASP A 29 -9.53 -23.06 -18.70
CA ASP A 29 -10.06 -23.24 -20.06
C ASP A 29 -11.32 -22.40 -20.30
N GLN A 30 -12.09 -22.12 -19.24
CA GLN A 30 -13.25 -21.25 -19.26
C GLN A 30 -13.42 -20.56 -17.90
N ILE A 31 -13.82 -19.28 -17.93
CA ILE A 31 -14.04 -18.44 -16.77
C ILE A 31 -15.50 -17.99 -16.78
N ALA A 32 -16.18 -18.15 -15.65
CA ALA A 32 -17.51 -17.61 -15.42
C ALA A 32 -17.44 -16.51 -14.34
N VAL A 33 -17.79 -15.28 -14.70
CA VAL A 33 -17.81 -14.15 -13.77
C VAL A 33 -19.18 -14.07 -13.12
N MET A 34 -19.19 -14.02 -11.78
CA MET A 34 -20.43 -13.88 -11.02
C MET A 34 -20.56 -12.46 -10.45
N ASP A 35 -21.74 -11.86 -10.61
CA ASP A 35 -22.16 -10.65 -9.90
C ASP A 35 -23.57 -10.84 -9.35
N LYS A 36 -23.78 -10.46 -8.08
CA LYS A 36 -25.08 -10.55 -7.38
C LYS A 36 -25.80 -11.91 -7.53
N GLY A 37 -25.04 -13.00 -7.54
CA GLY A 37 -25.56 -14.36 -7.64
C GLY A 37 -25.95 -14.81 -9.06
N GLN A 38 -25.61 -14.04 -10.10
CA GLN A 38 -25.83 -14.39 -11.50
C GLN A 38 -24.49 -14.46 -12.25
N VAL A 39 -24.42 -15.33 -13.27
CA VAL A 39 -23.28 -15.35 -14.19
C VAL A 39 -23.46 -14.23 -15.20
N VAL A 40 -22.61 -13.22 -15.13
CA VAL A 40 -22.68 -12.03 -15.99
C VAL A 40 -21.84 -12.16 -17.25
N GLU A 41 -20.76 -12.95 -17.20
CA GLU A 41 -19.85 -13.17 -18.33
C GLU A 41 -19.32 -14.60 -18.31
N ILE A 42 -19.13 -15.19 -19.49
CA ILE A 42 -18.50 -16.50 -19.69
C ILE A 42 -17.59 -16.43 -20.90
N GLY A 43 -16.36 -16.91 -20.77
CA GLY A 43 -15.42 -16.99 -21.88
C GLY A 43 -14.04 -17.43 -21.44
N THR A 44 -13.11 -17.46 -22.39
CA THR A 44 -11.69 -17.59 -22.12
C THR A 44 -11.13 -16.28 -21.56
N HIS A 45 -9.91 -16.33 -21.00
CA HIS A 45 -9.22 -15.14 -20.52
C HIS A 45 -9.13 -14.03 -21.60
N GLU A 46 -8.76 -14.40 -22.83
CA GLU A 46 -8.56 -13.45 -23.93
C GLU A 46 -9.88 -12.82 -24.38
N GLU A 47 -10.94 -13.62 -24.54
CA GLU A 47 -12.26 -13.14 -24.94
C GLU A 47 -12.82 -12.15 -23.91
N LEU A 48 -12.72 -12.47 -22.62
CA LEU A 48 -13.23 -11.63 -21.54
C LEU A 48 -12.42 -10.34 -21.36
N LEU A 49 -11.13 -10.34 -21.66
CA LEU A 49 -10.33 -9.11 -21.70
C LEU A 49 -10.76 -8.19 -22.85
N GLN A 50 -10.99 -8.74 -24.04
CA GLN A 50 -11.37 -7.96 -25.22
C GLN A 50 -12.76 -7.33 -25.10
N GLN A 51 -13.67 -7.97 -24.35
CA GLN A 51 -15.03 -7.48 -24.11
C GLN A 51 -15.09 -6.22 -23.24
N ASN A 52 -13.98 -5.80 -22.61
CA ASN A 52 -13.92 -4.63 -21.74
C ASN A 52 -15.01 -4.61 -20.63
N GLY A 53 -15.40 -5.81 -20.17
CA GLY A 53 -16.49 -6.03 -19.22
C GLY A 53 -16.07 -6.06 -17.74
N HIS A 54 -16.82 -6.79 -16.93
CA HIS A 54 -16.56 -7.03 -15.51
C HIS A 54 -15.22 -7.73 -15.30
N TYR A 55 -14.91 -8.75 -16.09
CA TYR A 55 -13.63 -9.45 -16.01
C TYR A 55 -12.45 -8.52 -16.25
N SER A 56 -12.48 -7.71 -17.32
CA SER A 56 -11.37 -6.81 -17.66
C SER A 56 -11.19 -5.74 -16.59
N ARG A 57 -12.28 -5.22 -16.00
CA ARG A 57 -12.20 -4.26 -14.90
C ARG A 57 -11.52 -4.85 -13.66
N LEU A 58 -11.88 -6.08 -13.28
CA LEU A 58 -11.22 -6.80 -12.19
C LEU A 58 -9.75 -7.06 -12.51
N TYR A 59 -9.46 -7.47 -13.75
CA TYR A 59 -8.11 -7.67 -14.24
C TYR A 59 -7.28 -6.40 -14.14
N THR A 60 -7.82 -5.26 -14.58
CA THR A 60 -7.13 -3.97 -14.53
C THR A 60 -6.81 -3.56 -13.10
N MET A 61 -7.77 -3.69 -12.18
CA MET A 61 -7.55 -3.38 -10.76
C MET A 61 -6.44 -4.23 -10.12
N GLN A 62 -6.22 -5.47 -10.57
CA GLN A 62 -5.25 -6.38 -9.97
C GLN A 62 -3.91 -6.47 -10.73
N PHE A 63 -3.90 -6.21 -12.05
CA PHE A 63 -2.75 -6.43 -12.94
C PHE A 63 -2.42 -5.25 -13.87
N ASP A 64 -3.39 -4.47 -14.31
CA ASP A 64 -3.16 -3.29 -15.15
C ASP A 64 -2.88 -2.07 -14.27
N ARG A 65 -1.77 -2.14 -13.53
CA ARG A 65 -1.15 -0.94 -12.99
C ARG A 65 -0.44 -0.26 -14.14
N GLY A 66 -1.13 0.64 -14.82
CA GLY A 66 -0.49 1.53 -15.80
C GLY A 66 0.70 2.28 -15.16
N PRO A 67 1.69 2.74 -15.95
CA PRO A 67 2.83 3.49 -15.44
C PRO A 67 2.41 4.65 -14.51
N ASP A 68 1.29 5.30 -14.83
CA ASP A 68 0.72 6.40 -14.06
C ASP A 68 0.14 5.98 -12.70
N ASP A 69 -0.40 4.77 -12.58
CA ASP A 69 -0.89 4.21 -11.31
C ASP A 69 0.26 3.70 -10.44
N VAL A 70 1.32 3.16 -11.05
CA VAL A 70 2.54 2.78 -10.31
C VAL A 70 3.19 4.02 -9.70
N ILE A 71 3.31 5.11 -10.47
CA ILE A 71 3.84 6.38 -9.97
C ILE A 71 2.92 6.96 -8.90
N THR A 72 1.61 7.04 -9.14
CA THR A 72 0.64 7.57 -8.16
C THR A 72 0.64 6.78 -6.86
N GLN A 73 0.75 5.45 -6.93
CA GLN A 73 0.79 4.59 -5.75
C GLN A 73 2.15 4.59 -5.06
N ALA A 74 3.26 4.69 -5.80
CA ALA A 74 4.60 4.90 -5.24
C ALA A 74 4.68 6.24 -4.50
N VAL A 75 4.19 7.32 -5.10
CA VAL A 75 4.08 8.65 -4.49
C VAL A 75 3.18 8.61 -3.26
N ASN A 76 2.00 7.98 -3.32
CA ASN A 76 1.13 7.82 -2.16
C ASN A 76 1.78 7.01 -1.04
N ASN A 77 2.46 5.91 -1.36
CA ASN A 77 3.17 5.10 -0.37
C ASN A 77 4.34 5.87 0.26
N ALA A 78 5.08 6.65 -0.54
CA ALA A 78 6.12 7.54 -0.07
C ALA A 78 5.54 8.62 0.85
N LEU A 79 4.43 9.26 0.47
CA LEU A 79 3.73 10.25 1.30
C LEU A 79 3.21 9.66 2.61
N VAL A 80 2.63 8.46 2.59
CA VAL A 80 2.15 7.76 3.79
C VAL A 80 3.31 7.42 4.72
N ARG A 81 4.43 6.93 4.17
CA ARG A 81 5.64 6.63 4.95
C ARG A 81 6.23 7.90 5.55
N THR A 82 6.38 8.97 4.77
CA THR A 82 6.88 10.27 5.26
C THR A 82 5.96 10.84 6.33
N SER A 83 4.64 10.79 6.14
CA SER A 83 3.66 11.19 7.14
C SER A 83 3.82 10.41 8.46
N TYR A 84 4.02 9.09 8.37
CA TYR A 84 4.25 8.25 9.53
C TYR A 84 5.56 8.59 10.27
N GLU A 85 6.65 8.80 9.52
CA GLU A 85 7.94 9.18 10.10
C GLU A 85 7.88 10.57 10.75
N VAL A 86 7.24 11.54 10.10
CA VAL A 86 6.99 12.88 10.66
C VAL A 86 6.19 12.80 11.95
N ARG A 87 5.08 12.04 11.97
CA ARG A 87 4.26 11.87 13.18
C ARG A 87 5.05 11.23 14.32
N THR A 88 5.85 10.22 14.02
CA THR A 88 6.72 9.53 15.00
C THR A 88 7.74 10.47 15.62
N ARG A 89 8.23 11.47 14.88
CA ARG A 89 9.19 12.48 15.37
C ARG A 89 8.50 13.66 16.07
N LEU A 90 7.30 14.05 15.64
CA LEU A 90 6.52 15.14 16.24
C LEU A 90 5.94 14.78 17.60
N ASN A 91 5.40 13.58 17.78
CA ASN A 91 4.68 13.21 19.01
C ASN A 91 5.53 13.41 20.28
N PRO A 92 6.81 12.98 20.34
CA PRO A 92 7.65 13.26 21.51
C PRO A 92 7.89 14.75 21.73
N MET A 93 8.11 15.53 20.66
CA MET A 93 8.30 16.98 20.76
C MET A 93 7.07 17.66 21.37
N ILE A 94 5.88 17.32 20.86
CA ILE A 94 4.61 17.85 21.38
C ILE A 94 4.47 17.49 22.86
N GLY A 95 4.75 16.25 23.24
CA GLY A 95 4.70 15.80 24.63
C GLY A 95 5.64 16.59 25.54
N PHE A 96 6.92 16.75 25.15
CA PHE A 96 7.89 17.52 25.94
C PHE A 96 7.50 18.99 26.08
N LEU A 97 7.00 19.62 25.01
CA LEU A 97 6.54 21.00 25.05
C LEU A 97 5.25 21.17 25.87
N GLN A 98 4.33 20.20 25.83
CA GLN A 98 3.12 20.20 26.65
C GLN A 98 3.45 20.10 28.14
N LEU A 99 4.36 19.21 28.53
CA LEU A 99 4.79 19.09 29.93
C LEU A 99 5.33 20.42 30.48
N VAL A 100 6.13 21.12 29.67
CA VAL A 100 6.66 22.44 30.03
C VAL A 100 5.57 23.52 30.03
N ALA A 101 4.68 23.52 29.04
CA ALA A 101 3.62 24.53 28.89
C ALA A 101 2.53 24.43 29.96
N ASP A 102 2.17 23.21 30.38
CA ASP A 102 1.17 22.95 31.41
C ASP A 102 1.73 23.15 32.84
N GLY A 103 3.01 23.53 32.96
CA GLY A 103 3.68 23.73 34.25
C GLY A 103 3.84 22.44 35.06
N LEU A 104 3.77 21.28 34.40
CA LEU A 104 3.88 19.94 35.01
C LEU A 104 5.34 19.53 35.30
N VAL A 105 6.28 20.46 35.18
CA VAL A 105 7.70 20.25 35.41
C VAL A 105 8.16 21.22 36.50
N ASP A 106 8.43 20.67 37.68
CA ASP A 106 8.65 21.44 38.90
C ASP A 106 10.03 22.11 38.98
N ASN A 107 11.04 21.56 38.29
CA ASN A 107 12.42 22.06 38.32
C ASN A 107 12.87 22.68 36.99
N ARG A 108 13.55 23.82 37.07
CA ARG A 108 14.13 24.55 35.92
C ARG A 108 15.14 23.72 35.13
N GLU A 109 15.89 22.84 35.79
CA GLU A 109 16.84 21.92 35.12
C GLU A 109 16.12 20.89 34.24
N GLU A 110 14.99 20.37 34.73
CA GLU A 110 14.15 19.42 34.02
C GLU A 110 13.39 20.09 32.86
N GLN A 111 12.91 21.32 33.05
CA GLN A 111 12.32 22.14 31.98
C GLN A 111 13.32 22.39 30.85
N LEU A 112 14.58 22.70 31.19
CA LEU A 112 15.67 22.86 30.21
C LEU A 112 15.97 21.55 29.47
N SER A 113 15.94 20.41 30.17
CA SER A 113 16.11 19.08 29.55
C SER A 113 15.01 18.79 28.54
N PHE A 114 13.73 18.92 28.91
CA PHE A 114 12.61 18.68 28.02
C PHE A 114 12.59 19.63 26.82
N THR A 115 12.93 20.90 27.03
CA THR A 115 13.07 21.89 25.94
C THR A 115 14.18 21.48 24.97
N LYS A 116 15.32 20.98 25.49
CA LYS A 116 16.42 20.47 24.68
C LYS A 116 16.03 19.21 23.91
N ASP A 117 15.23 18.33 24.50
CA ASP A 117 14.75 17.11 23.84
C ASP A 117 13.71 17.40 22.75
N ALA A 118 12.85 18.40 22.96
CA ALA A 118 11.96 18.93 21.94
C ALA A 118 12.76 19.52 20.75
N TYR A 119 13.77 20.34 21.04
CA TYR A 119 14.66 20.92 20.03
C TYR A 119 15.42 19.83 19.24
N ASN A 120 15.96 18.82 19.92
CA ASN A 120 16.63 17.69 19.27
C ASN A 120 15.68 16.88 18.38
N SER A 121 14.42 16.72 18.80
CA SER A 121 13.38 16.07 18.00
C SER A 121 13.05 16.88 16.74
N ALA A 122 13.07 18.21 16.83
CA ALA A 122 12.88 19.12 15.69
C ALA A 122 14.01 19.00 14.67
N LEU A 123 15.26 19.01 15.13
CA LEU A 123 16.42 18.83 14.26
C LEU A 123 16.40 17.46 13.54
N ARG A 124 15.96 16.40 14.22
CA ARG A 124 15.83 15.08 13.60
C ARG A 124 14.74 15.05 12.53
N LEU A 125 13.61 15.71 12.79
CA LEU A 125 12.53 15.82 11.83
C LEU A 125 12.97 16.62 10.59
N LEU A 126 13.66 17.74 10.80
CA LEU A 126 14.20 18.56 9.71
C LEU A 126 15.14 17.73 8.81
N LYS A 127 16.08 16.98 9.42
CA LYS A 127 16.97 16.08 8.66
C LYS A 127 16.21 14.99 7.88
N THR A 128 15.14 14.45 8.45
CA THR A 128 14.29 13.46 7.74
C THR A 128 13.60 14.10 6.53
N LEU A 129 13.12 15.35 6.65
CA LEU A 129 12.52 16.09 5.54
C LEU A 129 13.55 16.47 4.46
N GLU A 130 14.75 16.91 4.85
CA GLU A 130 15.86 17.20 3.92
C GLU A 130 16.25 15.95 3.12
N TYR A 131 16.44 14.81 3.78
CA TYR A 131 16.72 13.54 3.12
C TYR A 131 15.62 13.14 2.13
N PHE A 132 14.36 13.37 2.49
CA PHE A 132 13.23 13.11 1.61
C PHE A 132 13.23 14.03 0.37
N GLU A 133 13.52 15.32 0.55
CA GLU A 133 13.60 16.30 -0.54
C GLU A 133 14.75 15.98 -1.51
N GLU A 134 15.91 15.55 -1.00
CA GLU A 134 17.04 15.09 -1.82
C GLU A 134 16.71 13.80 -2.59
N SER A 135 16.06 12.83 -1.92
CA SER A 135 15.63 11.60 -2.58
C SER A 135 14.61 11.84 -3.71
N SER A 136 13.77 12.87 -3.56
CA SER A 136 12.77 13.27 -4.56
C SER A 136 13.38 13.97 -5.78
N LYS A 137 14.58 14.58 -5.65
CA LYS A 137 15.29 15.25 -6.76
C LYS A 137 16.10 14.30 -7.64
N THR A 138 16.36 13.09 -7.19
CA THR A 138 17.20 12.10 -7.91
C THR A 138 16.38 11.23 -8.88
N GLU A 139 15.05 11.26 -8.79
CA GLU A 139 14.13 10.46 -9.64
C GLU A 139 13.60 11.20 -10.89
N VAL A 140 14.15 12.37 -11.25
CA VAL A 140 13.75 13.17 -12.43
C VAL A 140 14.86 13.24 -13.48
#